data_AF-A0A965GRV5-F1
#
_entry.id   AF-A0A965GRV5-F1
#
_cell.length_a   1.000
_cell.length_b   1.000
_cell.length_c   1.000
_cell.angle_alpha   90.00
_cell.angle_beta   90.00
_cell.angle_gamma   90.00
#
_symmetry.space_group_name_H-M   'P 1'
#
loop_
_entity.id
_entity.type
_entity.pdbx_description
1 polymer ?
#
loop_
_entity_poly.entity_id
_entity_poly.type
_entity_poly.pdbx_seq_one_letter_code
_entity_poly.pdbx_strand_id
1 'polypeptide(L)'
;GVFKKIWENLWSARMEYILNNSILALLDNPGSTLLGINRMLSDADFRKKIVSNVQDPIVKQFWLVEFASYQEKYAQEAVAPIQNKIGQFLSASVIRNIVAQVKSTINIRNLMDEEKIFIINLSKGRIGEDNMRLLGGLLITKIQLAAMERVDMGEAERKDFYLYVDEFQNFAVESFASILSEARKYRLCLTIAHQYIAQLSDEVREAVFGNVGTTITFRVGAPDATYMEKEFFPRFLPEDIINLPKYNIYLKLLIDGVTSQPFSASTLPPIAKRTGSEQKVIKVSRERYTTPASEIAEKVMKWTGMGDEGTIAEKVAEVEAKKKDQKASKKPRFEYKCSRCGKDIVLPVQLDTSRPIYCEECIELVKAEREKGKGRMVERRAAPPAPRLSEGTPVERRVAMPAPSASILPRPIEASKPVETPKRVETPKP
;
A
#
# COMPACT_ATOMS: atom_id res chain seq x y z
N GLY A 1 9.49 3.97 0.70
CA GLY A 1 9.03 5.32 0.31
C GLY A 1 7.63 5.31 -0.28
N VAL A 2 7.49 5.28 -1.61
CA VAL A 2 6.20 5.51 -2.30
C VAL A 2 5.10 4.53 -1.89
N PHE A 3 5.41 3.23 -1.80
CA PHE A 3 4.44 2.22 -1.35
C PHE A 3 3.93 2.49 0.08
N LYS A 4 4.82 2.82 1.02
CA LYS A 4 4.46 3.14 2.41
C LYS A 4 3.43 4.27 2.48
N LYS A 5 3.61 5.33 1.71
CA LYS A 5 2.69 6.48 1.72
C LYS A 5 1.30 6.15 1.20
N ILE A 6 1.19 5.33 0.15
CA ILE A 6 -0.11 5.02 -0.46
C ILE A 6 -0.94 4.12 0.44
N TRP A 7 -0.29 3.24 1.19
CA TRP A 7 -0.96 2.31 2.09
C TRP A 7 -0.58 2.55 3.54
N GLU A 8 -0.42 3.80 3.97
CA GLU A 8 0.09 4.18 5.31
C GLU A 8 -0.61 3.42 6.45
N ASN A 9 -1.94 3.35 6.41
CA ASN A 9 -2.75 2.67 7.42
C ASN A 9 -2.73 1.12 7.34
N LEU A 10 -2.16 0.55 6.27
CA LEU A 10 -2.12 -0.89 5.99
C LEU A 10 -0.66 -1.37 5.81
N TRP A 11 0.33 -0.53 6.09
CA TRP A 11 1.74 -0.83 5.90
C TRP A 11 2.36 -1.28 7.21
N SER A 12 3.06 -2.42 7.20
CA SER A 12 3.76 -2.92 8.38
C SER A 12 5.27 -2.92 8.16
N ALA A 13 6.05 -2.74 9.23
CA ALA A 13 7.51 -2.82 9.17
C ALA A 13 8.00 -4.15 8.58
N ARG A 14 7.29 -5.26 8.87
CA ARG A 14 7.55 -6.57 8.28
C ARG A 14 7.33 -6.58 6.77
N MET A 15 6.23 -6.00 6.28
CA MET A 15 5.98 -5.90 4.84
C MET A 15 7.08 -5.10 4.14
N GLU A 16 7.51 -3.99 4.75
CA GLU A 16 8.59 -3.17 4.24
C GLU A 16 9.90 -3.95 4.14
N TYR A 17 10.24 -4.68 5.20
CA TYR A 17 11.45 -5.47 5.26
C TYR A 17 11.48 -6.58 4.20
N ILE A 18 10.39 -7.36 4.05
CA ILE A 18 10.30 -8.44 3.05
C ILE A 18 10.31 -7.84 1.63
N LEU A 19 9.57 -6.76 1.39
CA LEU A 19 9.53 -6.11 0.08
C LEU A 19 10.90 -5.54 -0.31
N ASN A 20 11.60 -4.89 0.63
CA ASN A 20 12.92 -4.32 0.37
C ASN A 20 13.93 -5.41 0.00
N ASN A 21 13.99 -6.50 0.77
CA ASN A 21 14.84 -7.66 0.45
C ASN A 21 14.46 -8.33 -0.89
N SER A 22 13.18 -8.30 -1.27
CA SER A 22 12.73 -8.78 -2.57
C SER A 22 13.22 -7.88 -3.71
N ILE A 23 13.13 -6.56 -3.55
CA ILE A 23 13.58 -5.59 -4.55
C ILE A 23 15.11 -5.67 -4.71
N LEU A 24 15.87 -5.69 -3.61
CA LEU A 24 17.33 -5.78 -3.64
C LEU A 24 17.81 -7.05 -4.35
N ALA A 25 17.20 -8.19 -4.03
CA ALA A 25 17.56 -9.45 -4.70
C ALA A 25 17.26 -9.43 -6.21
N LEU A 26 16.18 -8.75 -6.63
CA LEU A 26 15.85 -8.60 -8.04
C LEU A 26 16.78 -7.61 -8.77
N LEU A 27 17.29 -6.59 -8.08
CA LEU A 27 18.24 -5.62 -8.66
C LEU A 27 19.58 -6.28 -9.02
N ASP A 28 20.05 -7.24 -8.22
CA ASP A 28 21.26 -8.02 -8.50
C ASP A 28 21.10 -9.00 -9.67
N ASN A 29 19.87 -9.18 -10.18
CA ASN A 29 19.54 -10.10 -11.26
C ASN A 29 19.14 -9.34 -12.53
N PRO A 30 20.04 -9.22 -13.53
CA PRO A 30 19.72 -8.59 -14.81
C PRO A 30 18.52 -9.28 -15.47
N GLY A 31 17.60 -8.50 -16.05
CA GLY A 31 16.38 -9.07 -16.65
C GLY A 31 15.16 -9.11 -15.73
N SER A 32 15.31 -8.73 -14.47
CA SER A 32 14.20 -8.69 -13.51
C SER A 32 13.32 -7.44 -13.70
N THR A 33 12.06 -7.57 -13.29
CA THR A 33 11.08 -6.47 -13.31
C THR A 33 10.27 -6.49 -12.02
N LEU A 34 9.40 -5.51 -11.80
CA LEU A 34 8.49 -5.49 -10.65
C LEU A 34 7.57 -6.73 -10.59
N LEU A 35 7.33 -7.40 -11.72
CA LEU A 35 6.62 -8.68 -11.74
C LEU A 35 7.36 -9.77 -10.92
N GLY A 36 8.69 -9.64 -10.81
CA GLY A 36 9.62 -10.51 -10.07
C GLY A 36 9.21 -10.73 -8.63
N ILE A 37 8.65 -9.69 -8.00
CA ILE A 37 8.34 -9.71 -6.57
C ILE A 37 7.32 -10.81 -6.27
N ASN A 38 6.22 -10.87 -7.01
CA ASN A 38 5.19 -11.89 -6.77
C ASN A 38 5.71 -13.30 -6.99
N ARG A 39 6.55 -13.52 -8.02
CA ARG A 39 7.19 -14.83 -8.26
C ARG A 39 8.17 -15.19 -7.16
N MET A 40 8.98 -14.26 -6.68
CA MET A 40 9.94 -14.52 -5.61
C MET A 40 9.28 -14.95 -4.29
N LEU A 41 8.09 -14.41 -4.02
CA LEU A 41 7.32 -14.72 -2.82
C LEU A 41 6.53 -16.04 -2.94
N SER A 42 6.09 -16.43 -4.13
CA SER A 42 5.29 -17.66 -4.35
C SER A 42 6.09 -18.89 -4.83
N ASP A 43 7.08 -18.70 -5.70
CA ASP A 43 7.77 -19.76 -6.44
C ASP A 43 9.16 -20.00 -5.82
N ALA A 44 9.32 -21.15 -5.16
CA ALA A 44 10.54 -21.51 -4.45
C ALA A 44 11.73 -21.74 -5.38
N ASP A 45 11.51 -22.25 -6.59
CA ASP A 45 12.58 -22.53 -7.54
C ASP A 45 13.06 -21.25 -8.22
N PHE A 46 12.12 -20.37 -8.58
CA PHE A 46 12.47 -19.02 -9.01
C PHE A 46 13.25 -18.27 -7.93
N ARG A 47 12.80 -18.34 -6.66
CA ARG A 47 13.52 -17.72 -5.54
C ARG A 47 14.95 -18.25 -5.42
N LYS A 48 15.17 -19.57 -5.49
CA LYS A 48 16.53 -20.15 -5.46
C LYS A 48 17.42 -19.61 -6.58
N LYS A 49 16.88 -19.50 -7.80
CA LYS A 49 17.59 -18.96 -8.97
C LYS A 49 17.97 -17.49 -8.82
N ILE A 50 17.10 -16.67 -8.22
CA ILE A 50 17.39 -15.25 -7.97
C ILE A 50 18.45 -15.12 -6.86
N VAL A 51 18.26 -15.85 -5.75
CA VAL A 51 19.13 -15.80 -4.56
C VAL A 51 20.55 -16.31 -4.86
N SER A 52 20.74 -17.21 -5.84
CA SER A 52 22.08 -17.67 -6.22
C SER A 52 22.96 -16.55 -6.79
N ASN A 53 22.36 -15.53 -7.40
CA ASN A 53 23.06 -14.44 -8.06
C ASN A 53 23.21 -13.19 -7.17
N VAL A 54 22.56 -13.18 -5.99
CA VAL A 54 22.62 -12.07 -5.03
C VAL A 54 24.05 -11.93 -4.52
N GLN A 55 24.57 -10.71 -4.63
CA GLN A 55 25.93 -10.35 -4.21
C GLN A 55 25.95 -9.91 -2.75
N ASP A 56 24.91 -9.22 -2.29
CA ASP A 56 24.80 -8.73 -0.91
C ASP A 56 24.65 -9.89 0.09
N PRO A 57 25.63 -10.11 1.01
CA PRO A 57 25.56 -11.17 2.01
C PRO A 57 24.35 -11.05 2.95
N ILE A 58 23.89 -9.83 3.26
CA ILE A 58 22.77 -9.59 4.18
C ILE A 58 21.46 -10.04 3.54
N VAL A 59 21.23 -9.64 2.29
CA VAL A 59 20.04 -10.07 1.52
C VAL A 59 20.06 -11.58 1.32
N LYS A 60 21.24 -12.16 1.05
CA LYS A 60 21.39 -13.61 0.91
C LYS A 60 21.10 -14.36 2.22
N GLN A 61 21.57 -13.85 3.36
CA GLN A 61 21.28 -14.41 4.67
C GLN A 61 19.79 -14.35 5.00
N PHE A 62 19.13 -13.24 4.70
CA PHE A 62 17.67 -13.12 4.85
C PHE A 62 16.95 -14.24 4.11
N TRP A 63 17.28 -14.49 2.83
CA TRP A 63 16.58 -15.50 2.03
C TRP A 63 16.94 -16.95 2.38
N LEU A 64 18.20 -17.24 2.70
CA LEU A 64 18.68 -18.60 2.96
C LEU A 64 18.46 -19.05 4.41
N VAL A 65 18.42 -18.12 5.36
CA VAL A 65 18.32 -18.44 6.79
C VAL A 65 16.99 -17.95 7.35
N GLU A 66 16.75 -16.64 7.34
CA GLU A 66 15.60 -16.05 8.03
C GLU A 66 14.28 -16.49 7.39
N PHE A 67 14.06 -16.18 6.11
CA PHE A 67 12.85 -16.52 5.38
C PHE A 67 12.68 -18.03 5.22
N ALA A 68 13.78 -18.77 5.08
CA ALA A 68 13.75 -20.23 5.00
C ALA A 68 13.36 -20.88 6.35
N SER A 69 13.63 -20.23 7.48
CA SER A 69 13.23 -20.70 8.81
C SER A 69 11.74 -20.48 9.11
N TYR A 70 11.06 -19.65 8.32
CA TYR A 70 9.63 -19.39 8.52
C TYR A 70 8.81 -20.65 8.28
N GLN A 71 7.86 -20.93 9.17
CA GLN A 71 6.86 -21.96 8.93
C GLN A 71 6.03 -21.59 7.70
N GLU A 72 5.65 -22.57 6.88
CA GLU A 72 4.98 -22.34 5.59
C GLU A 72 3.72 -21.46 5.72
N LYS A 73 2.90 -21.70 6.75
CA LYS A 73 1.71 -20.88 7.04
C LYS A 73 2.08 -19.43 7.37
N TYR A 74 3.09 -19.24 8.22
CA TYR A 74 3.55 -17.92 8.62
C TYR A 74 4.13 -17.15 7.42
N ALA A 75 4.92 -17.83 6.57
CA ALA A 75 5.45 -17.24 5.34
C ALA A 75 4.30 -16.77 4.43
N GLN A 76 3.29 -17.61 4.19
CA GLN A 76 2.12 -17.26 3.38
C GLN A 76 1.36 -16.04 3.93
N GLU A 77 1.12 -16.00 5.25
CA GLU A 77 0.46 -14.86 5.91
C GLU A 77 1.30 -13.58 5.85
N ALA A 78 2.63 -13.69 5.94
CA ALA A 78 3.53 -12.55 5.88
C ALA A 78 3.63 -11.96 4.47
N VAL A 79 3.63 -12.79 3.41
CA VAL A 79 3.77 -12.33 2.02
C VAL A 79 2.45 -11.91 1.37
N ALA A 80 1.31 -12.48 1.79
CA ALA A 80 0.01 -12.22 1.16
C ALA A 80 -0.35 -10.72 1.07
N PRO A 81 -0.14 -9.88 2.11
CA PRO A 81 -0.40 -8.45 2.00
C PRO A 81 0.43 -7.76 0.92
N ILE A 82 1.70 -8.14 0.77
CA ILE A 82 2.62 -7.58 -0.24
C ILE A 82 2.12 -7.97 -1.63
N GLN A 83 1.78 -9.26 -1.82
CA GLN A 83 1.27 -9.77 -3.09
C GLN A 83 -0.04 -9.11 -3.49
N ASN A 84 -0.93 -8.84 -2.54
CA ASN A 84 -2.19 -8.15 -2.80
C ASN A 84 -1.95 -6.71 -3.29
N LYS A 85 -1.03 -5.95 -2.66
CA LYS A 85 -0.74 -4.57 -3.07
C LYS A 85 0.01 -4.49 -4.41
N ILE A 86 1.03 -5.32 -4.58
CA ILE A 86 1.79 -5.41 -5.84
C ILE A 86 0.88 -5.92 -6.97
N GLY A 87 0.03 -6.91 -6.68
CA GLY A 87 -0.98 -7.42 -7.60
C GLY A 87 -1.99 -6.36 -8.02
N GLN A 88 -2.52 -5.57 -7.07
CA GLN A 88 -3.42 -4.44 -7.37
C GLN A 88 -2.76 -3.45 -8.34
N PHE A 89 -1.51 -3.08 -8.09
CA PHE A 89 -0.77 -2.17 -8.96
C PHE A 89 -0.53 -2.73 -10.37
N LEU A 90 -0.15 -4.01 -10.46
CA LEU A 90 0.16 -4.70 -11.72
C LEU A 90 -1.09 -5.18 -12.47
N SER A 91 -2.28 -5.10 -11.87
CA SER A 91 -3.55 -5.52 -12.49
C SER A 91 -3.95 -4.63 -13.66
N ALA A 92 -3.63 -3.32 -13.56
CA ALA A 92 -3.91 -2.37 -14.63
C ALA A 92 -2.97 -2.61 -15.81
N SER A 93 -3.53 -2.93 -16.98
CA SER A 93 -2.76 -3.24 -18.20
C SER A 93 -1.80 -2.11 -18.59
N VAL A 94 -2.24 -0.86 -18.45
CA VAL A 94 -1.42 0.34 -18.72
C VAL A 94 -0.18 0.36 -17.84
N ILE A 95 -0.35 0.13 -16.53
CA ILE A 95 0.76 0.11 -15.57
C ILE A 95 1.68 -1.06 -15.85
N ARG A 96 1.12 -2.26 -16.00
CA ARG A 96 1.88 -3.47 -16.30
C ARG A 96 2.74 -3.29 -17.54
N ASN A 97 2.20 -2.67 -18.59
CA ASN A 97 2.96 -2.41 -19.82
C ASN A 97 4.14 -1.45 -19.60
N ILE A 98 4.05 -0.54 -18.64
CA ILE A 98 5.14 0.38 -18.30
C ILE A 98 6.19 -0.35 -17.45
N VAL A 99 5.78 -1.02 -16.37
CA VAL A 99 6.71 -1.53 -15.34
C VAL A 99 7.23 -2.94 -15.58
N ALA A 100 6.62 -3.70 -16.50
CA ALA A 100 7.07 -5.04 -16.87
C ALA A 100 8.19 -5.05 -17.93
N GLN A 101 8.69 -3.88 -18.32
CA GLN A 101 9.81 -3.78 -19.24
C GLN A 101 11.14 -3.88 -18.48
N VAL A 102 12.04 -4.74 -18.97
CA VAL A 102 13.37 -4.95 -18.38
C VAL A 102 14.25 -3.70 -18.51
N LYS A 103 14.15 -3.01 -19.64
CA LYS A 103 14.93 -1.80 -19.93
C LYS A 103 13.97 -0.64 -20.13
N SER A 104 14.22 0.47 -19.43
CA SER A 104 13.53 1.73 -19.69
C SER A 104 14.05 2.35 -20.98
N THR A 105 13.15 2.78 -21.86
CA THR A 105 13.48 3.62 -23.03
C THR A 105 13.62 5.10 -22.66
N ILE A 106 13.22 5.46 -21.43
CA ILE A 106 13.25 6.83 -20.91
C ILE A 106 14.39 6.95 -19.91
N ASN A 107 15.37 7.80 -20.24
CA ASN A 107 16.45 8.19 -19.35
C ASN A 107 16.25 9.65 -18.92
N ILE A 108 15.77 9.86 -17.69
CA ILE A 108 15.46 11.20 -17.17
C ILE A 108 16.71 12.08 -17.10
N ARG A 109 17.88 11.51 -16.80
CA ARG A 109 19.11 12.27 -16.77
C ARG A 109 19.42 12.87 -18.14
N ASN A 110 19.38 12.06 -19.20
CA ASN A 110 19.55 12.54 -20.56
C ASN A 110 18.46 13.54 -20.97
N LEU A 111 17.21 13.35 -20.52
CA LEU A 111 16.14 14.31 -20.79
C LEU A 111 16.44 15.69 -20.19
N MET A 112 17.03 15.74 -18.99
CA MET A 112 17.43 16.99 -18.32
C MET A 112 18.61 17.65 -19.03
N ASP A 113 19.64 16.88 -19.36
CA ASP A 113 20.89 17.41 -19.92
C ASP A 113 20.73 17.86 -21.38
N GLU A 114 19.87 17.16 -22.15
CA GLU A 114 19.57 17.50 -23.55
C GLU A 114 18.38 18.47 -23.69
N GLU A 115 17.92 19.06 -22.57
CA GLU A 115 16.85 20.08 -22.54
C GLU A 115 15.55 19.62 -23.24
N LYS A 116 15.19 18.34 -23.06
CA LYS A 116 14.00 17.74 -23.66
C LYS A 116 12.74 18.05 -22.86
N ILE A 117 11.60 18.09 -23.55
CA ILE A 117 10.28 18.23 -22.94
C ILE A 117 9.73 16.84 -22.60
N PHE A 118 9.37 16.63 -21.34
CA PHE A 118 8.75 15.39 -20.88
C PHE A 118 7.35 15.66 -20.34
N ILE A 119 6.34 15.08 -20.99
CA ILE A 119 4.92 15.24 -20.63
C ILE A 119 4.41 13.93 -20.05
N ILE A 120 3.93 13.97 -18.82
CA ILE A 120 3.37 12.80 -18.13
C ILE A 120 1.88 13.02 -17.95
N ASN A 121 1.06 12.17 -18.56
CA ASN A 121 -0.38 12.18 -18.36
C ASN A 121 -0.79 11.07 -17.39
N LEU A 122 -1.14 11.47 -16.16
CA LEU A 122 -1.62 10.58 -15.10
C LEU A 122 -3.13 10.74 -14.87
N SER A 123 -3.93 10.64 -15.93
CA SER A 123 -5.39 10.80 -15.82
C SER A 123 -6.03 9.76 -14.88
N LYS A 124 -6.60 10.23 -13.75
CA LYS A 124 -7.32 9.41 -12.75
C LYS A 124 -8.31 8.44 -13.39
N GLY A 125 -9.10 8.91 -14.35
CA GLY A 125 -10.15 8.10 -14.99
C GLY A 125 -9.63 6.95 -15.86
N ARG A 126 -8.36 7.00 -16.32
CA ARG A 126 -7.79 5.96 -17.18
C ARG A 126 -6.99 4.90 -16.41
N ILE A 127 -6.23 5.32 -15.40
CA ILE A 127 -5.30 4.42 -14.69
C ILE A 127 -5.78 4.05 -13.28
N GLY A 128 -6.78 4.74 -12.74
CA GLY A 128 -7.24 4.59 -11.35
C GLY A 128 -6.42 5.45 -10.38
N GLU A 129 -7.02 5.81 -9.25
CA GLU A 129 -6.43 6.76 -8.30
C GLU A 129 -5.15 6.24 -7.64
N ASP A 130 -5.18 5.04 -7.05
CA ASP A 130 -4.01 4.45 -6.38
C ASP A 130 -2.83 4.29 -7.34
N ASN A 131 -3.10 3.83 -8.55
CA ASN A 131 -2.09 3.63 -9.59
C ASN A 131 -1.51 4.95 -10.08
N MET A 132 -2.35 5.98 -10.22
CA MET A 132 -1.90 7.34 -10.54
C MET A 132 -0.94 7.84 -9.46
N ARG A 133 -1.32 7.75 -8.18
CA ARG A 133 -0.46 8.19 -7.07
C ARG A 133 0.85 7.42 -7.02
N LEU A 134 0.81 6.10 -7.22
CA LEU A 134 2.03 5.25 -7.21
C LEU A 134 2.95 5.58 -8.38
N LEU A 135 2.41 5.61 -9.61
CA LEU A 135 3.22 5.90 -10.79
C LEU A 135 3.78 7.32 -10.75
N GLY A 136 2.97 8.31 -10.37
CA GLY A 136 3.42 9.69 -10.23
C GLY A 136 4.48 9.86 -9.15
N GLY A 137 4.29 9.24 -7.99
CA GLY A 137 5.29 9.23 -6.93
C GLY A 137 6.62 8.60 -7.37
N LEU A 138 6.57 7.45 -8.06
CA LEU A 138 7.77 6.80 -8.62
C LEU A 138 8.49 7.68 -9.65
N LEU A 139 7.74 8.32 -10.55
CA LEU A 139 8.30 9.21 -11.57
C LEU A 139 8.97 10.43 -10.93
N ILE A 140 8.32 11.07 -9.97
CA ILE A 140 8.88 12.21 -9.23
C ILE A 140 10.14 11.80 -8.47
N THR A 141 10.14 10.68 -7.76
CA THR A 141 11.35 10.16 -7.10
C THR A 141 12.45 9.89 -8.13
N LYS A 142 12.14 9.37 -9.32
CA LYS A 142 13.15 9.16 -10.36
C LYS A 142 13.69 10.48 -10.91
N ILE A 143 12.86 11.51 -11.04
CA ILE A 143 13.27 12.87 -11.42
C ILE A 143 14.21 13.47 -10.37
N GLN A 144 13.87 13.33 -9.09
CA GLN A 144 14.74 13.74 -7.98
C GLN A 144 16.11 13.06 -8.07
N LEU A 145 16.14 11.73 -8.16
CA LEU A 145 17.38 10.97 -8.23
C LEU A 145 18.21 11.37 -9.45
N ALA A 146 17.59 11.53 -10.62
CA ALA A 146 18.27 12.00 -11.83
C ALA A 146 18.83 13.42 -11.69
N ALA A 147 18.14 14.31 -10.97
CA ALA A 147 18.66 15.64 -10.66
C ALA A 147 19.85 15.57 -9.69
N MET A 148 19.79 14.72 -8.67
CA MET A 148 20.88 14.50 -7.70
C MET A 148 22.12 13.88 -8.35
N GLU A 149 21.92 12.99 -9.34
CA GLU A 149 22.99 12.42 -10.15
C GLU A 149 23.82 13.53 -10.83
N ARG A 150 23.30 14.76 -11.02
CA ARG A 150 24.02 15.90 -11.64
C ARG A 150 25.15 16.48 -10.80
N VAL A 151 25.40 15.89 -9.63
CA VAL A 151 26.55 16.21 -8.77
C VAL A 151 27.89 16.03 -9.48
N ASP A 152 27.93 15.16 -10.49
CA ASP A 152 29.09 14.91 -11.35
C ASP A 152 29.42 16.06 -12.33
N MET A 153 28.51 17.00 -12.55
CA MET A 153 28.70 18.19 -13.39
C MET A 153 28.89 19.45 -12.54
N GLY A 154 29.67 20.42 -13.04
CA GLY A 154 29.78 21.73 -12.40
C GLY A 154 28.45 22.48 -12.38
N GLU A 155 28.15 23.24 -11.32
CA GLU A 155 26.85 23.92 -11.17
C GLU A 155 26.52 24.89 -12.33
N ALA A 156 27.55 25.52 -12.90
CA ALA A 156 27.42 26.41 -14.05
C ALA A 156 27.01 25.67 -15.34
N GLU A 157 27.40 24.40 -15.49
CA GLU A 157 27.15 23.59 -16.69
C GLU A 157 25.79 22.90 -16.67
N ARG A 158 25.25 22.65 -15.48
CA ARG A 158 23.90 22.09 -15.30
C ARG A 158 22.90 22.97 -16.05
N LYS A 159 21.91 22.39 -16.71
CA LYS A 159 20.81 23.15 -17.34
C LYS A 159 19.61 23.22 -16.41
N ASP A 160 18.86 24.32 -16.46
CA ASP A 160 17.64 24.46 -15.67
C ASP A 160 16.56 23.53 -16.20
N PHE A 161 16.05 22.67 -15.32
CA PHE A 161 14.97 21.74 -15.65
C PHE A 161 13.72 22.11 -14.86
N TYR A 162 12.65 22.46 -15.56
CA TYR A 162 11.40 22.90 -14.95
C TYR A 162 10.44 21.72 -14.74
N LEU A 163 10.12 21.43 -13.49
CA LEU A 163 9.15 20.42 -13.10
C LEU A 163 7.85 21.09 -12.68
N TYR A 164 6.83 20.97 -13.54
CA TYR A 164 5.47 21.39 -13.26
C TYR A 164 4.67 20.20 -12.72
N VAL A 165 4.15 20.34 -11.50
CA VAL A 165 3.30 19.30 -10.87
C VAL A 165 1.94 19.91 -10.59
N ASP A 166 0.98 19.55 -11.43
CA ASP A 166 -0.43 19.82 -11.17
C ASP A 166 -0.99 18.85 -10.12
N GLU A 167 -1.95 19.31 -9.34
CA GLU A 167 -2.58 18.54 -8.27
C GLU A 167 -1.55 17.86 -7.33
N PHE A 168 -0.57 18.65 -6.90
CA PHE A 168 0.62 18.25 -6.14
C PHE A 168 0.32 17.36 -4.93
N GLN A 169 -0.80 17.58 -4.24
CA GLN A 169 -1.22 16.81 -3.08
C GLN A 169 -1.34 15.30 -3.36
N ASN A 170 -1.61 14.90 -4.60
CA ASN A 170 -1.68 13.47 -4.96
C ASN A 170 -0.31 12.79 -4.94
N PHE A 171 0.78 13.56 -4.99
CA PHE A 171 2.15 13.07 -5.11
C PHE A 171 3.08 13.58 -3.98
N ALA A 172 2.52 14.31 -3.02
CA ALA A 172 3.22 15.01 -1.96
C ALA A 172 3.83 14.06 -0.91
N VAL A 173 4.85 13.27 -1.25
CA VAL A 173 5.54 12.34 -0.33
C VAL A 173 6.48 13.09 0.63
N GLU A 174 6.80 12.52 1.80
CA GLU A 174 7.87 13.04 2.69
C GLU A 174 9.19 13.26 1.93
N SER A 175 9.54 12.35 1.01
CA SER A 175 10.72 12.52 0.15
C SER A 175 10.65 13.73 -0.77
N PHE A 176 9.46 14.30 -0.99
CA PHE A 176 9.30 15.54 -1.75
C PHE A 176 9.72 16.77 -0.95
N ALA A 177 9.55 16.73 0.38
CA ALA A 177 10.04 17.81 1.25
C ALA A 177 11.55 17.99 1.11
N SER A 178 12.31 16.89 1.01
CA SER A 178 13.76 16.97 0.76
C SER A 178 14.08 17.50 -0.64
N ILE A 179 13.28 17.19 -1.66
CA ILE A 179 13.42 17.80 -2.99
C ILE A 179 13.31 19.32 -2.89
N LEU A 180 12.30 19.84 -2.22
CA LEU A 180 12.07 21.29 -2.12
C LEU A 180 13.25 22.02 -1.46
N SER A 181 13.86 21.42 -0.44
CA SER A 181 15.02 21.99 0.25
C SER A 181 16.33 21.86 -0.54
N GLU A 182 16.50 20.79 -1.34
CA GLU A 182 17.78 20.45 -1.98
C GLU A 182 17.84 20.67 -3.50
N ALA A 183 16.70 20.85 -4.18
CA ALA A 183 16.64 20.89 -5.64
C ALA A 183 17.41 22.06 -6.26
N ARG A 184 17.60 23.16 -5.51
CA ARG A 184 18.25 24.39 -5.98
C ARG A 184 19.68 24.14 -6.47
N LYS A 185 20.51 23.44 -5.67
CA LYS A 185 21.90 23.08 -6.07
C LYS A 185 21.93 22.27 -7.36
N TYR A 186 20.87 21.51 -7.64
CA TYR A 186 20.80 20.68 -8.83
C TYR A 186 20.16 21.38 -10.01
N ARG A 187 19.79 22.67 -9.96
CA ARG A 187 19.10 23.39 -11.05
C ARG A 187 17.80 22.69 -11.49
N LEU A 188 17.06 22.15 -10.52
CA LEU A 188 15.70 21.63 -10.69
C LEU A 188 14.72 22.69 -10.18
N CYS A 189 13.96 23.29 -11.08
CA CYS A 189 13.02 24.37 -10.79
C CYS A 189 11.62 23.79 -10.62
N LEU A 190 11.08 23.81 -9.41
CA LEU A 190 9.76 23.26 -9.12
C LEU A 190 8.68 24.32 -9.24
N THR A 191 7.58 23.96 -9.90
CA THR A 191 6.32 24.72 -9.90
C THR A 191 5.21 23.76 -9.54
N ILE A 192 4.66 23.92 -8.34
CA ILE A 192 3.62 23.04 -7.80
C ILE A 192 2.30 23.79 -7.73
N ALA A 193 1.21 23.10 -8.07
CA ALA A 193 -0.15 23.61 -7.92
C ALA A 193 -0.95 22.65 -7.03
N HIS A 194 -1.71 23.18 -6.08
CA HIS A 194 -2.63 22.42 -5.24
C HIS A 194 -3.90 23.23 -4.98
N GLN A 195 -5.00 22.56 -4.62
CA GLN A 195 -6.28 23.22 -4.38
C GLN A 195 -6.51 23.56 -2.90
N TYR A 196 -6.17 22.65 -1.99
CA TYR A 196 -6.46 22.78 -0.56
C TYR A 196 -5.21 22.53 0.27
N ILE A 197 -4.86 23.46 1.16
CA ILE A 197 -3.66 23.34 1.99
C ILE A 197 -3.81 22.18 2.98
N ALA A 198 -5.04 21.95 3.46
CA ALA A 198 -5.37 20.86 4.38
C ALA A 198 -5.16 19.44 3.80
N GLN A 199 -4.94 19.29 2.48
CA GLN A 199 -4.61 17.99 1.87
C GLN A 199 -3.13 17.62 2.01
N LEU A 200 -2.27 18.57 2.41
CA LEU A 200 -0.86 18.32 2.66
C LEU A 200 -0.66 17.88 4.11
N SER A 201 0.27 16.95 4.34
CA SER A 201 0.74 16.66 5.70
C SER A 201 1.48 17.88 6.25
N ASP A 202 1.51 18.00 7.58
CA ASP A 202 2.15 19.15 8.25
C ASP A 202 3.61 19.33 7.81
N GLU A 203 4.37 18.23 7.75
CA GLU A 203 5.77 18.20 7.30
C GLU A 203 5.94 18.72 5.86
N VAL A 204 5.06 18.29 4.94
CA VAL A 204 5.14 18.75 3.54
C VAL A 204 4.72 20.21 3.44
N ARG A 205 3.69 20.61 4.18
CA ARG A 205 3.23 22.00 4.22
C ARG A 205 4.36 22.91 4.69
N GLU A 206 5.00 22.58 5.80
CA GLU A 206 6.15 23.34 6.33
C GLU A 206 7.31 23.39 5.33
N ALA A 207 7.63 22.28 4.68
CA ALA A 207 8.68 22.25 3.66
C ALA A 207 8.34 23.07 2.41
N VAL A 208 7.06 23.12 2.00
CA VAL A 208 6.60 23.94 0.88
C VAL A 208 6.72 25.42 1.22
N PHE A 209 6.06 25.88 2.27
CA PHE A 209 6.02 27.30 2.60
C PHE A 209 7.38 27.82 3.12
N GLY A 210 8.22 26.96 3.69
CA GLY A 210 9.57 27.33 4.11
C GLY A 210 10.60 27.49 2.96
N ASN A 211 10.41 26.82 1.83
CA ASN A 211 11.38 26.80 0.73
C ASN A 211 10.90 27.48 -0.56
N VAL A 212 9.60 27.69 -0.73
CA VAL A 212 9.05 28.32 -1.93
C VAL A 212 9.30 29.83 -1.87
N GLY A 213 10.11 30.33 -2.80
CA GLY A 213 10.39 31.76 -2.90
C GLY A 213 9.26 32.58 -3.54
N THR A 214 8.52 31.98 -4.48
CA THR A 214 7.43 32.66 -5.19
C THR A 214 6.11 31.97 -4.92
N THR A 215 5.18 32.72 -4.33
CA THR A 215 3.84 32.24 -3.98
C THR A 215 2.82 32.98 -4.81
N ILE A 216 1.93 32.23 -5.46
CA ILE A 216 0.82 32.76 -6.25
C ILE A 216 -0.46 32.14 -5.71
N THR A 217 -1.43 32.97 -5.33
CA THR A 217 -2.76 32.52 -4.92
C THR A 217 -3.79 32.97 -5.91
N PHE A 218 -4.68 32.04 -6.27
CA PHE A 218 -5.96 32.36 -6.86
C PHE A 218 -7.00 32.51 -5.75
N ARG A 219 -8.27 32.62 -6.13
CA ARG A 219 -9.39 32.53 -5.21
C ARG A 219 -9.36 31.17 -4.47
N VAL A 220 -9.35 31.22 -3.14
CA VAL A 220 -9.41 30.03 -2.27
C VAL A 220 -10.56 30.14 -1.26
N GLY A 221 -10.83 29.05 -0.54
CA GLY A 221 -11.81 29.03 0.54
C GLY A 221 -11.31 29.74 1.81
N ALA A 222 -12.23 30.03 2.74
CA ALA A 222 -11.91 30.75 3.98
C ALA A 222 -10.77 30.13 4.82
N PRO A 223 -10.72 28.79 5.04
CA PRO A 223 -9.65 28.19 5.83
C PRO A 223 -8.26 28.40 5.22
N ASP A 224 -8.16 28.25 3.89
CA ASP A 224 -6.90 28.47 3.18
C ASP A 224 -6.55 29.96 3.14
N ALA A 225 -7.53 30.86 3.00
CA ALA A 225 -7.31 32.31 3.00
C ALA A 225 -6.70 32.79 4.33
N THR A 226 -7.18 32.31 5.48
CA THR A 226 -6.60 32.62 6.80
C THR A 226 -5.16 32.13 6.92
N TYR A 227 -4.83 30.98 6.30
CA TYR A 227 -3.46 30.51 6.26
C TYR A 227 -2.57 31.40 5.38
N MET A 228 -3.05 31.74 4.18
CA MET A 228 -2.34 32.54 3.20
C MET A 228 -2.16 34.01 3.60
N GLU A 229 -3.03 34.54 4.47
CA GLU A 229 -2.88 35.88 5.04
C GLU A 229 -1.49 36.09 5.65
N LYS A 230 -0.95 35.07 6.34
CA LYS A 230 0.40 35.13 6.93
C LYS A 230 1.48 35.38 5.88
N GLU A 231 1.33 34.81 4.69
CA GLU A 231 2.27 35.00 3.59
C GLU A 231 2.15 36.36 2.91
N PHE A 232 0.93 36.91 2.89
CA PHE A 232 0.59 38.15 2.21
C PHE A 232 0.47 39.37 3.13
N PHE A 233 0.69 39.19 4.42
CA PHE A 233 0.77 40.26 5.40
C PHE A 233 1.89 41.25 5.03
N PRO A 234 1.70 42.57 5.22
CA PRO A 234 0.52 43.25 5.78
C PRO A 234 -0.52 43.72 4.75
N ARG A 235 -0.40 43.31 3.48
CA ARG A 235 -1.11 43.99 2.39
C ARG A 235 -2.53 43.48 2.15
N PHE A 236 -2.74 42.17 2.30
CA PHE A 236 -4.01 41.54 1.97
C PHE A 236 -4.59 40.85 3.19
N LEU A 237 -5.91 40.99 3.35
CA LEU A 237 -6.70 40.30 4.36
C LEU A 237 -7.32 39.02 3.78
N PRO A 238 -7.79 38.08 4.61
CA PRO A 238 -8.42 36.85 4.13
C PRO A 238 -9.61 37.12 3.20
N GLU A 239 -10.41 38.14 3.48
CA GLU A 239 -11.57 38.54 2.68
C GLU A 239 -11.18 38.93 1.24
N ASP A 240 -10.00 39.56 1.08
CA ASP A 240 -9.50 39.94 -0.25
C ASP A 240 -9.21 38.70 -1.10
N ILE A 241 -8.67 37.64 -0.48
CA ILE A 241 -8.30 36.39 -1.16
C ILE A 241 -9.55 35.59 -1.54
N ILE A 242 -10.55 35.54 -0.66
CA ILE A 242 -11.82 34.83 -0.89
C ILE A 242 -12.63 35.47 -2.02
N ASN A 243 -12.56 36.79 -2.15
CA ASN A 243 -13.31 37.57 -3.11
C ASN A 243 -12.57 37.81 -4.44
N LEU A 244 -11.39 37.21 -4.63
CA LEU A 244 -10.63 37.32 -5.88
C LEU A 244 -11.49 36.93 -7.10
N PRO A 245 -11.64 37.82 -8.09
CA PRO A 245 -12.34 37.49 -9.33
C PRO A 245 -11.57 36.43 -10.13
N LYS A 246 -12.28 35.75 -11.04
CA LYS A 246 -11.66 34.79 -11.97
C LYS A 246 -10.49 35.45 -12.72
N TYR A 247 -9.40 34.71 -12.90
CA TYR A 247 -8.18 35.17 -13.59
C TYR A 247 -7.39 36.28 -12.90
N ASN A 248 -7.75 36.64 -11.67
CA ASN A 248 -6.95 37.53 -10.83
C ASN A 248 -6.22 36.72 -9.76
N ILE A 249 -5.03 37.20 -9.40
CA ILE A 249 -4.12 36.55 -8.47
C ILE A 249 -3.53 37.58 -7.51
N TYR A 250 -3.18 37.11 -6.31
CA TYR A 250 -2.17 37.77 -5.49
C TYR A 250 -0.89 36.97 -5.54
N LEU A 251 0.24 37.67 -5.56
CA LEU A 251 1.54 37.04 -5.62
C LEU A 251 2.58 37.78 -4.79
N LYS A 252 3.56 37.00 -4.34
CA LYS A 252 4.76 37.43 -3.65
C LYS A 252 5.92 36.78 -4.37
N LEU A 253 6.82 37.59 -4.92
CA LEU A 253 7.93 37.13 -5.74
C LEU A 253 9.21 37.09 -4.92
N LEU A 254 10.12 36.18 -5.27
CA LEU A 254 11.51 36.26 -4.89
C LEU A 254 12.31 36.82 -6.07
N ILE A 255 12.76 38.05 -5.96
CA ILE A 255 13.53 38.77 -7.00
C ILE A 255 14.94 38.96 -6.47
N ASP A 256 15.92 38.38 -7.14
CA ASP A 256 17.35 38.47 -6.77
C ASP A 256 17.63 38.13 -5.29
N GLY A 257 16.88 37.18 -4.74
CA GLY A 257 16.99 36.74 -3.34
C GLY A 257 16.23 37.61 -2.33
N VAL A 258 15.55 38.66 -2.77
CA VAL A 258 14.72 39.53 -1.93
C VAL A 258 13.25 39.25 -2.18
N THR A 259 12.48 39.05 -1.11
CA THR A 259 11.03 38.89 -1.20
C THR A 259 10.37 40.24 -1.51
N SER A 260 9.58 40.30 -2.57
CA SER A 260 8.79 41.48 -2.90
C SER A 260 7.68 41.69 -1.86
N GLN A 261 7.18 42.92 -1.76
CA GLN A 261 5.87 43.10 -1.15
C GLN A 261 4.82 42.34 -1.96
N PRO A 262 3.81 41.73 -1.34
CA PRO A 262 2.67 41.16 -2.03
C PRO A 262 2.01 42.18 -2.97
N PHE A 263 1.51 41.74 -4.12
CA PHE A 263 0.74 42.61 -5.03
C PHE A 263 -0.27 41.80 -5.85
N SER A 264 -1.22 42.51 -6.48
CA SER A 264 -2.23 41.93 -7.35
C SER A 264 -1.79 41.92 -8.81
N ALA A 265 -2.19 40.89 -9.53
CA ALA A 265 -2.01 40.82 -10.98
C ALA A 265 -3.18 40.07 -11.63
N SER A 266 -3.31 40.25 -12.95
CA SER A 266 -4.24 39.48 -13.78
C SER A 266 -3.45 38.48 -14.62
N THR A 267 -3.96 37.27 -14.77
CA THR A 267 -3.32 36.22 -15.57
C THR A 267 -3.45 36.53 -17.05
N LEU A 268 -2.45 36.10 -17.83
CA LEU A 268 -2.52 36.16 -19.28
C LEU A 268 -3.55 35.15 -19.82
N PRO A 269 -4.28 35.48 -20.89
CA PRO A 269 -5.10 34.49 -21.60
C PRO A 269 -4.21 33.38 -22.18
N PRO A 270 -4.78 32.19 -22.48
CA PRO A 270 -4.02 31.10 -23.10
C PRO A 270 -3.28 31.57 -24.36
N ILE A 271 -1.94 31.50 -24.31
CA ILE A 271 -1.05 32.08 -25.33
C ILE A 271 -0.97 31.19 -26.59
N ALA A 272 -1.30 29.91 -26.48
CA ALA A 272 -0.99 28.92 -27.51
C ALA A 272 -1.95 28.99 -28.72
N LYS A 273 -1.44 29.48 -29.86
CA LYS A 273 -2.01 29.13 -31.17
C LYS A 273 -1.80 27.64 -31.41
N ARG A 274 -2.87 26.88 -31.63
CA ARG A 274 -2.79 25.45 -31.96
C ARG A 274 -2.09 25.29 -33.31
N THR A 275 -0.91 24.69 -33.31
CA THR A 275 -0.12 24.41 -34.52
C THR A 275 -0.66 23.22 -35.33
N GLY A 276 -1.58 22.43 -34.76
CA GLY A 276 -2.08 21.19 -35.38
C GLY A 276 -1.05 20.05 -35.44
N SER A 277 0.14 20.21 -34.85
CA SER A 277 1.23 19.23 -34.95
C SER A 277 1.14 18.07 -33.94
N GLU A 278 0.07 18.03 -33.13
CA GLU A 278 -0.10 17.06 -32.03
C GLU A 278 0.10 15.61 -32.49
N GLN A 279 -0.61 15.18 -33.54
CA GLN A 279 -0.54 13.80 -34.03
C GLN A 279 0.86 13.44 -34.55
N LYS A 280 1.56 14.40 -35.17
CA LYS A 280 2.93 14.20 -35.65
C LYS A 280 3.90 14.01 -34.49
N VAL A 281 3.79 14.84 -33.44
CA VAL A 281 4.62 14.73 -32.23
C VAL A 281 4.36 13.40 -31.53
N ILE A 282 3.11 12.99 -31.38
CA ILE A 282 2.75 11.70 -30.77
C ILE A 282 3.33 10.54 -31.59
N LYS A 283 3.22 10.57 -32.92
CA LYS A 283 3.75 9.52 -33.79
C LYS A 283 5.26 9.38 -33.66
N VAL A 284 6.00 10.47 -33.80
CA VAL A 284 7.49 10.48 -33.71
C VAL A 284 7.96 10.06 -32.31
N SER A 285 7.26 10.50 -31.27
CA SER A 285 7.56 10.09 -29.89
C SER A 285 7.37 8.59 -29.68
N ARG A 286 6.27 8.03 -30.22
CA ARG A 286 6.01 6.57 -30.16
C ARG A 286 7.07 5.76 -30.89
N GLU A 287 7.49 6.19 -32.07
CA GLU A 287 8.55 5.52 -32.85
C GLU A 287 9.89 5.48 -32.11
N ARG A 288 10.21 6.49 -31.30
CA ARG A 288 11.51 6.59 -30.61
C ARG A 288 11.52 5.95 -29.22
N TYR A 289 10.43 6.07 -28.47
CA TYR A 289 10.43 5.78 -27.02
C TYR A 289 9.46 4.70 -26.59
N THR A 290 8.63 4.14 -27.50
CA THR A 290 7.61 3.16 -27.11
C THR A 290 7.81 1.81 -27.78
N THR A 291 7.42 0.77 -27.05
CA THR A 291 7.33 -0.60 -27.55
C THR A 291 5.85 -0.94 -27.77
N PRO A 292 5.48 -1.65 -28.84
CA PRO A 292 4.10 -2.11 -29.04
C PRO A 292 3.60 -2.94 -27.87
N ALA A 293 2.33 -2.72 -27.47
CA ALA A 293 1.73 -3.41 -26.33
C ALA A 293 1.64 -4.94 -26.53
N SER A 294 1.50 -5.41 -27.77
CA SER A 294 1.50 -6.84 -28.12
C SER A 294 2.83 -7.51 -27.76
N GLU A 295 3.95 -6.89 -28.13
CA GLU A 295 5.28 -7.40 -27.81
C GLU A 295 5.54 -7.44 -26.30
N ILE A 296 5.03 -6.45 -25.56
CA ILE A 296 5.12 -6.44 -24.10
C ILE A 296 4.28 -7.56 -23.51
N ALA A 297 3.06 -7.78 -24.02
CA ALA A 297 2.19 -8.87 -23.57
C ALA A 297 2.85 -10.25 -23.79
N GLU A 298 3.47 -10.48 -24.95
CA GLU A 298 4.22 -11.70 -25.22
C GLU A 298 5.42 -11.88 -24.27
N LYS A 299 6.18 -10.80 -24.03
CA LYS A 299 7.30 -10.82 -23.07
C LYS A 299 6.80 -11.14 -21.66
N VAL A 300 5.66 -10.57 -21.26
CA VAL A 300 5.03 -10.86 -19.96
C VAL A 300 4.58 -12.32 -19.88
N MET A 301 3.96 -12.88 -20.93
CA MET A 301 3.54 -14.28 -20.95
C MET A 301 4.72 -15.26 -20.87
N LYS A 302 5.80 -14.98 -21.62
CA LYS A 302 7.07 -15.72 -21.51
C LYS A 302 7.64 -15.62 -20.09
N TRP A 303 7.58 -14.43 -19.50
CA TRP A 303 8.13 -14.16 -18.18
C TRP A 303 7.32 -14.80 -17.04
N THR A 304 5.99 -14.88 -17.15
CA THR A 304 5.13 -15.60 -16.18
C THR A 304 5.23 -17.12 -16.30
N GLY A 305 5.90 -17.63 -17.34
CA GLY A 305 5.97 -19.07 -17.62
C GLY A 305 4.59 -19.64 -17.93
N MET A 306 3.74 -18.83 -18.59
CA MET A 306 2.42 -19.19 -19.13
C MET A 306 2.43 -19.21 -20.67
N GLY A 307 3.59 -19.01 -21.30
CA GLY A 307 3.75 -18.98 -22.75
C GLY A 307 3.65 -20.34 -23.43
N ASP A 308 3.82 -21.44 -22.68
CA ASP A 308 3.61 -22.81 -23.18
C ASP A 308 2.32 -23.36 -22.56
N GLU A 309 1.30 -23.64 -23.37
CA GLU A 309 0.02 -24.23 -22.93
C GLU A 309 0.23 -25.51 -22.11
N GLY A 310 1.31 -26.26 -22.37
CA GLY A 310 1.70 -27.45 -21.59
C GLY A 310 2.04 -27.16 -20.12
N THR A 311 2.71 -26.04 -19.82
CA THR A 311 3.11 -25.70 -18.44
C THR A 311 1.94 -25.23 -17.55
N ILE A 312 0.86 -24.72 -18.15
CA ILE A 312 -0.34 -24.34 -17.39
C ILE A 312 -1.13 -25.60 -17.00
N ALA A 313 -1.32 -26.52 -17.94
CA ALA A 313 -1.97 -27.80 -17.66
C ALA A 313 -1.21 -28.61 -16.60
N GLU A 314 0.12 -28.66 -16.69
CA GLU A 314 0.97 -29.31 -15.68
C GLU A 314 0.88 -28.63 -14.31
N LYS A 315 0.97 -27.30 -14.22
CA LYS A 315 0.85 -26.57 -12.95
C LYS A 315 -0.54 -26.68 -12.33
N VAL A 316 -1.59 -26.67 -13.14
CA VAL A 316 -2.98 -26.89 -12.67
C VAL A 316 -3.11 -28.33 -12.16
N ALA A 317 -2.59 -29.32 -12.88
CA ALA A 317 -2.58 -30.72 -12.45
C ALA A 317 -1.77 -30.92 -11.15
N GLU A 318 -0.64 -30.22 -10.99
CA GLU A 318 0.20 -30.29 -9.79
C GLU A 318 -0.49 -29.64 -8.57
N VAL A 319 -1.19 -28.53 -8.77
CA VAL A 319 -2.02 -27.89 -7.72
C VAL A 319 -3.21 -28.77 -7.35
N GLU A 320 -3.84 -29.43 -8.31
CA GLU A 320 -4.91 -30.40 -8.06
C GLU A 320 -4.40 -31.65 -7.34
N ALA A 321 -3.21 -32.14 -7.69
CA ALA A 321 -2.54 -33.24 -6.99
C ALA A 321 -2.20 -32.86 -5.55
N LYS A 322 -1.59 -31.69 -5.32
CA LYS A 322 -1.30 -31.15 -3.96
C LYS A 322 -2.58 -30.93 -3.15
N LYS A 323 -3.68 -30.49 -3.77
CA LYS A 323 -5.00 -30.39 -3.11
C LYS A 323 -5.59 -31.77 -2.76
N LYS A 324 -5.38 -32.79 -3.60
CA LYS A 324 -5.79 -34.18 -3.31
C LYS A 324 -4.96 -34.77 -2.17
N ASP A 325 -3.66 -34.58 -2.16
CA ASP A 325 -2.76 -35.06 -1.10
C ASP A 325 -2.99 -34.35 0.24
N GLN A 326 -3.23 -33.04 0.25
CA GLN A 326 -3.61 -32.32 1.48
C GLN A 326 -5.00 -32.70 2.00
N LYS A 327 -5.93 -33.11 1.13
CA LYS A 327 -7.23 -33.68 1.55
C LYS A 327 -7.09 -35.10 2.08
N ALA A 328 -6.13 -35.88 1.58
CA ALA A 328 -5.86 -37.24 2.02
C ALA A 328 -5.15 -37.27 3.38
N SER A 329 -4.24 -36.33 3.67
CA SER A 329 -3.45 -36.30 4.90
C SER A 329 -4.17 -35.72 6.13
N LYS A 330 -5.29 -34.99 5.96
CA LYS A 330 -5.99 -34.29 7.06
C LYS A 330 -7.22 -34.99 7.65
N LYS A 331 -7.60 -36.19 7.21
CA LYS A 331 -8.71 -36.93 7.83
C LYS A 331 -8.17 -38.04 8.74
N PRO A 332 -8.21 -37.89 10.08
CA PRO A 332 -7.99 -39.03 10.96
C PRO A 332 -9.08 -40.07 10.68
N ARG A 333 -8.66 -41.31 10.36
CA ARG A 333 -9.56 -42.45 10.18
C ARG A 333 -9.72 -43.12 11.54
N PHE A 334 -10.94 -43.14 12.06
CA PHE A 334 -11.26 -43.82 13.31
C PHE A 334 -12.00 -45.13 13.02
N GLU A 335 -11.54 -46.22 13.63
CA GLU A 335 -12.12 -47.55 13.47
C GLU A 335 -13.12 -47.83 14.59
N TYR A 336 -14.34 -48.22 14.22
CA TYR A 336 -15.43 -48.55 15.14
C TYR A 336 -16.01 -49.92 14.81
N LYS A 337 -16.45 -50.67 15.82
CA LYS A 337 -17.21 -51.91 15.62
C LYS A 337 -18.70 -51.66 15.71
N CYS A 338 -19.43 -52.14 14.70
CA CYS A 338 -20.89 -52.10 14.72
C CYS A 338 -21.44 -52.92 15.91
N SER A 339 -22.20 -52.29 16.80
CA SER A 339 -22.77 -52.95 18.00
C SER A 339 -23.80 -54.03 17.68
N ARG A 340 -24.35 -54.07 16.46
CA ARG A 340 -25.36 -55.08 16.04
C ARG A 340 -24.78 -56.27 15.26
N CYS A 341 -23.88 -56.02 14.30
CA CYS A 341 -23.36 -57.05 13.40
C CYS A 341 -21.86 -57.29 13.51
N GLY A 342 -21.14 -56.52 14.33
CA GLY A 342 -19.70 -56.69 14.54
C GLY A 342 -18.81 -56.26 13.38
N LYS A 343 -19.37 -55.78 12.25
CA LYS A 343 -18.58 -55.25 11.12
C LYS A 343 -17.74 -54.03 11.53
N ASP A 344 -16.51 -53.98 11.07
CA ASP A 344 -15.61 -52.84 11.25
C ASP A 344 -16.02 -51.69 10.33
N ILE A 345 -16.12 -50.48 10.89
CA ILE A 345 -16.57 -49.26 10.22
C ILE A 345 -15.45 -48.23 10.36
N VAL A 346 -14.98 -47.69 9.24
CA VAL A 346 -13.98 -46.61 9.22
C VAL A 346 -14.69 -45.30 8.93
N LEU A 347 -14.69 -44.38 9.90
CA LEU A 347 -15.33 -43.06 9.74
C LEU A 347 -14.31 -41.92 9.90
N PRO A 348 -14.46 -40.83 9.12
CA PRO A 348 -13.57 -39.68 9.16
C PRO A 348 -13.88 -38.71 10.32
N VAL A 349 -14.80 -39.07 11.22
CA VAL A 349 -15.28 -38.24 12.34
C VAL A 349 -15.30 -39.11 13.59
N GLN A 350 -14.85 -38.56 14.72
CA GLN A 350 -14.86 -39.26 16.00
C GLN A 350 -16.29 -39.35 16.55
N LEU A 351 -16.84 -40.56 16.65
CA LEU A 351 -18.15 -40.81 17.26
C LEU A 351 -18.01 -41.02 18.77
N ASP A 352 -19.03 -40.57 19.51
CA ASP A 352 -19.15 -40.76 20.96
C ASP A 352 -19.47 -42.24 21.28
N THR A 353 -18.57 -42.89 22.01
CA THR A 353 -18.66 -44.32 22.38
C THR A 353 -19.68 -44.63 23.47
N SER A 354 -20.31 -43.61 24.07
CA SER A 354 -21.40 -43.79 25.05
C SER A 354 -22.71 -44.29 24.42
N ARG A 355 -22.84 -44.23 23.09
CA ARG A 355 -24.01 -44.68 22.34
C ARG A 355 -23.63 -45.86 21.43
N PRO A 356 -24.53 -46.83 21.22
CA PRO A 356 -24.26 -47.94 20.32
C PRO A 356 -24.10 -47.42 18.87
N ILE A 357 -23.01 -47.84 18.23
CA ILE A 357 -22.62 -47.42 16.87
C ILE A 357 -23.09 -48.50 15.89
N TYR A 358 -23.78 -48.11 14.83
CA TYR A 358 -24.33 -49.03 13.83
C TYR A 358 -23.77 -48.72 12.44
N CYS A 359 -23.53 -49.74 11.61
CA CYS A 359 -23.22 -49.55 10.20
C CYS A 359 -24.45 -49.04 9.43
N GLU A 360 -24.25 -48.53 8.21
CA GLU A 360 -25.33 -48.00 7.36
C GLU A 360 -26.47 -49.00 7.13
N GLU A 361 -26.17 -50.29 7.05
CA GLU A 361 -27.19 -51.35 6.92
C GLU A 361 -27.96 -51.58 8.24
N CYS A 362 -27.26 -51.53 9.38
CA CYS A 362 -27.85 -51.83 10.69
C CYS A 362 -28.63 -50.64 11.26
N ILE A 363 -28.28 -49.40 10.91
CA ILE A 363 -28.96 -48.22 11.43
C ILE A 363 -30.40 -48.11 10.93
N GLU A 364 -30.64 -48.50 9.67
CA GLU A 364 -31.98 -48.58 9.06
C GLU A 364 -32.85 -49.63 9.77
N LEU A 365 -32.29 -50.80 10.05
CA LEU A 365 -32.98 -51.88 10.77
C LEU A 365 -33.34 -51.49 12.21
N VAL A 366 -32.42 -50.83 12.94
CA VAL A 366 -32.68 -50.35 14.31
C VAL A 366 -33.72 -49.23 14.33
N LYS A 367 -33.75 -48.36 13.32
CA LYS A 367 -34.79 -47.33 13.18
C LYS A 367 -36.17 -47.97 12.95
N ALA A 368 -36.25 -48.95 12.04
CA ALA A 368 -37.50 -49.66 11.74
C ALA A 368 -38.05 -50.45 12.95
N GLU A 369 -37.18 -51.07 13.77
CA GLU A 369 -37.57 -51.74 15.01
C GLU A 369 -38.06 -50.76 16.09
N ARG A 370 -37.44 -49.59 16.20
CA ARG A 370 -37.90 -48.51 17.10
C ARG A 370 -39.24 -47.93 16.69
N GLU A 371 -39.55 -47.88 15.40
CA GLU A 371 -40.85 -47.44 14.91
C GLU A 371 -41.94 -48.50 15.13
N LYS A 372 -41.64 -49.78 14.93
CA LYS A 372 -42.58 -50.89 15.22
C LYS A 372 -42.85 -51.09 16.71
N GLY A 373 -41.93 -50.68 17.59
CA GLY A 373 -42.08 -50.71 19.05
C GLY A 373 -42.95 -49.58 19.64
N LYS A 374 -43.40 -48.60 18.84
CA LYS A 374 -44.25 -47.47 19.30
C LYS A 374 -45.77 -47.77 19.23
N GLY A 375 -46.16 -49.04 19.19
CA GLY A 375 -47.57 -49.49 19.10
C GLY A 375 -48.30 -49.76 20.42
N ARG A 376 -47.76 -49.38 21.58
CA ARG A 376 -48.49 -49.45 22.87
C ARG A 376 -48.38 -48.10 23.61
N MET A 377 -49.34 -47.22 23.34
CA MET A 377 -49.57 -45.98 24.08
C MET A 377 -50.11 -46.31 25.47
N VAL A 378 -49.39 -45.90 26.52
CA VAL A 378 -49.99 -45.56 27.81
C VAL A 378 -50.19 -44.05 27.80
N GLU A 379 -51.43 -43.62 28.02
CA GLU A 379 -51.90 -42.22 27.98
C GLU A 379 -50.99 -41.28 28.77
N ARG A 380 -50.39 -40.29 28.09
CA ARG A 380 -49.89 -39.08 28.74
C ARG A 380 -50.95 -37.99 28.60
N ARG A 381 -51.47 -37.57 29.74
CA ARG A 381 -52.35 -36.40 29.91
C ARG A 381 -51.78 -35.19 29.17
N ALA A 382 -52.66 -34.43 28.53
CA ALA A 382 -52.37 -33.18 27.86
C ALA A 382 -51.62 -32.21 28.78
N ALA A 383 -50.58 -31.56 28.26
CA ALA A 383 -49.88 -30.49 28.97
C ALA A 383 -50.83 -29.29 29.15
N PRO A 384 -50.88 -28.66 30.34
CA PRO A 384 -51.69 -27.47 30.53
C PRO A 384 -51.16 -26.29 29.71
N PRO A 385 -52.02 -25.38 29.23
CA PRO A 385 -51.63 -24.23 28.42
C PRO A 385 -50.79 -23.22 29.21
N ALA A 386 -49.92 -22.49 28.49
CA ALA A 386 -49.00 -21.52 29.05
C ALA A 386 -49.73 -20.40 29.83
N PRO A 387 -49.23 -20.01 31.01
CA PRO A 387 -49.86 -18.94 31.80
C PRO A 387 -49.70 -17.57 31.13
N ARG A 388 -50.78 -16.79 31.12
CA ARG A 388 -50.81 -15.40 30.63
C ARG A 388 -50.05 -14.48 31.60
N LEU A 389 -49.29 -13.54 31.04
CA LEU A 389 -48.74 -12.40 31.79
C LEU A 389 -49.90 -11.46 32.17
N SER A 390 -50.18 -11.32 33.46
CA SER A 390 -51.07 -10.28 33.99
C SER A 390 -50.56 -9.75 35.33
N GLU A 391 -50.18 -8.48 35.28
CA GLU A 391 -50.30 -7.42 36.29
C GLU A 391 -50.07 -7.78 37.78
N GLY A 392 -48.86 -7.48 38.24
CA GLY A 392 -48.54 -7.16 39.64
C GLY A 392 -47.80 -5.82 39.69
N THR A 393 -48.15 -5.00 40.68
CA THR A 393 -47.75 -3.60 40.90
C THR A 393 -46.24 -3.34 41.00
N PRO A 394 -45.79 -2.09 40.73
CA PRO A 394 -44.40 -1.80 40.42
C PRO A 394 -43.50 -1.88 41.66
N VAL A 395 -42.50 -2.76 41.60
CA VAL A 395 -41.33 -2.66 42.49
C VAL A 395 -40.38 -1.64 41.86
N GLU A 396 -40.10 -0.55 42.55
CA GLU A 396 -39.11 0.44 42.14
C GLU A 396 -37.79 -0.27 41.80
N ARG A 397 -37.44 -0.30 40.51
CA ARG A 397 -36.08 -0.55 40.10
C ARG A 397 -35.25 0.60 40.66
N ARG A 398 -34.43 0.32 41.67
CA ARG A 398 -33.23 1.13 41.88
C ARG A 398 -32.52 1.22 40.53
N VAL A 399 -32.35 2.45 40.05
CA VAL A 399 -31.66 2.79 38.80
C VAL A 399 -30.37 1.99 38.77
N ALA A 400 -30.23 1.15 37.75
CA ALA A 400 -28.94 0.57 37.41
C ALA A 400 -27.98 1.74 37.18
N MET A 401 -26.95 1.84 38.01
CA MET A 401 -25.88 2.80 37.81
C MET A 401 -25.35 2.64 36.38
N PRO A 402 -25.13 3.74 35.64
CA PRO A 402 -24.51 3.66 34.32
C PRO A 402 -23.16 2.96 34.44
N ALA A 403 -22.84 2.14 33.43
CA ALA A 403 -21.55 1.47 33.31
C ALA A 403 -20.41 2.45 33.64
N PRO A 404 -19.43 2.06 34.48
CA PRO A 404 -18.31 2.94 34.76
C PRO A 404 -17.58 3.23 33.45
N SER A 405 -17.46 4.51 33.14
CA SER A 405 -16.57 5.03 32.12
C SER A 405 -15.16 4.47 32.32
N ALA A 406 -14.46 4.20 31.22
CA ALA A 406 -13.08 3.76 31.16
C ALA A 406 -12.12 4.89 31.63
N SER A 407 -12.20 5.25 32.91
CA SER A 407 -11.43 6.33 33.55
C SER A 407 -10.95 5.97 34.96
N ILE A 408 -11.09 4.72 35.40
CA ILE A 408 -10.54 4.23 36.67
C ILE A 408 -9.82 2.90 36.43
N LEU A 409 -8.71 2.97 35.70
CA LEU A 409 -7.61 2.03 35.90
C LEU A 409 -6.77 2.58 37.07
N PRO A 410 -6.41 1.78 38.09
CA PRO A 410 -5.37 2.20 39.01
C PRO A 410 -4.11 2.46 38.19
N ARG A 411 -3.51 3.64 38.37
CA ARG A 411 -2.22 3.99 37.77
C ARG A 411 -1.21 2.86 38.05
N PRO A 412 -0.31 2.54 37.11
CA PRO A 412 0.83 1.69 37.42
C PRO A 412 1.56 2.30 38.62
N ILE A 413 1.94 1.44 39.56
CA ILE A 413 2.79 1.77 40.71
C ILE A 413 3.95 2.65 40.22
N GLU A 414 4.02 3.90 40.69
CA GLU A 414 5.18 4.76 40.47
C GLU A 414 6.40 4.02 41.02
N ALA A 415 7.37 3.77 40.14
CA ALA A 415 8.69 3.32 40.55
C ALA A 415 9.21 4.32 41.59
N SER A 416 9.51 3.81 42.78
CA SER A 416 10.18 4.54 43.84
C SER A 416 11.40 5.28 43.28
N LYS A 417 11.44 6.60 43.47
CA LYS A 417 12.60 7.44 43.18
C LYS A 417 13.87 6.77 43.73
N PRO A 418 14.98 6.71 42.98
CA PRO A 418 16.25 6.31 43.55
C PRO A 418 16.63 7.29 44.65
N VAL A 419 16.92 6.74 45.83
CA VAL A 419 17.48 7.42 46.98
C VAL A 419 18.74 8.17 46.52
N GLU A 420 18.77 9.48 46.74
CA GLU A 420 19.95 10.31 46.59
C GLU A 420 21.06 9.73 47.48
N THR A 421 22.12 9.25 46.85
CA THR A 421 23.36 8.92 47.54
C THR A 421 24.00 10.22 48.04
N PRO A 422 24.38 10.33 49.33
CA PRO A 422 24.99 11.54 49.84
C PRO A 422 26.35 11.74 49.18
N LYS A 423 26.54 12.95 48.63
CA LYS A 423 27.82 13.45 48.12
C LYS A 423 28.92 13.25 49.16
N ARG A 424 29.91 12.44 48.80
CA ARG A 424 31.16 12.31 49.53
C ARG A 424 31.93 13.63 49.40
N VAL A 425 31.97 14.36 50.51
CA VAL A 425 32.91 15.45 50.78
C VAL A 425 34.28 14.83 51.08
N GLU A 426 35.33 15.64 50.87
CA GLU A 426 36.77 15.46 51.17
C GLU A 426 37.62 15.18 49.93
N THR A 427 38.69 15.91 49.62
CA THR A 427 39.44 17.02 50.27
C THR A 427 40.44 17.58 49.24
N PRO A 428 41.05 18.76 49.46
CA PRO A 428 41.88 19.45 48.46
C PRO A 428 43.38 19.08 48.52
N LYS A 429 43.98 18.94 47.33
CA LYS A 429 45.40 19.15 46.94
C LYS A 429 46.50 18.31 47.64
N PRO A 430 47.65 18.06 46.97
CA PRO A 430 48.64 19.08 46.60
C PRO A 430 48.54 19.61 45.17
#